data_AF-A0A3N6GVJ5-F1
#
_entry.id   AF-A0A3N6GVJ5-F1
#
_cell.length_a   1.000
_cell.length_b   1.000
_cell.length_c   1.000
_cell.angle_alpha   90.00
_cell.angle_beta   90.00
_cell.angle_gamma   90.00
#
_symmetry.space_group_name_H-M   'P 1'
#
loop_
_entity.id
_entity.type
_entity.pdbx_description
1 polymer ?
#
loop_
_entity_poly.entity_id
_entity_poly.type
_entity_poly.pdbx_seq_one_letter_code
_entity_poly.pdbx_strand_id
1 'polypeptide(L)'
;MWQKLIDEKLLAPISSWSDEWYKGLADGTIATLATGAWMPANFVSGVEGASGDWRAAALPQWEKGAEVSSENGGSSLAVMKAGKNKDLAYAFNEYANHSDGVQTRIKAGAFPATTADLTSATFLDTAFPYFGGQKANEIFARSASQVPDGWSYLPYQVYANSIFNDSVGKAYVSDTTLADGLKAWQKAAVDYGTDQGFDVNK
;
A
#
# COMPACT_ATOMS: atom_id res chain seq x y z
N MET A 1 12.79 2.65 -16.25
CA MET A 1 12.74 1.24 -15.82
C MET A 1 11.35 0.65 -15.95
N TRP A 2 10.31 1.21 -15.33
CA TRP A 2 8.96 0.63 -15.39
C TRP A 2 8.39 0.52 -16.82
N GLN A 3 8.57 1.56 -17.65
CA GLN A 3 8.21 1.53 -19.08
C GLN A 3 8.78 0.29 -19.79
N LYS A 4 10.04 -0.06 -19.51
CA LYS A 4 10.68 -1.23 -20.12
C LYS A 4 9.98 -2.54 -19.73
N LEU A 5 9.52 -2.67 -18.48
CA LEU A 5 8.75 -3.84 -18.03
C LEU A 5 7.40 -3.94 -18.76
N ILE A 6 6.78 -2.80 -19.07
CA ILE A 6 5.56 -2.74 -19.89
C ILE A 6 5.88 -3.17 -21.34
N ASP A 7 6.88 -2.54 -21.98
CA ASP A 7 7.24 -2.78 -23.38
C ASP A 7 7.64 -4.24 -23.63
N GLU A 8 8.38 -4.83 -22.68
CA GLU A 8 8.84 -6.23 -22.73
C GLU A 8 7.81 -7.24 -22.18
N LYS A 9 6.61 -6.78 -21.80
CA LYS A 9 5.51 -7.61 -21.26
C LYS A 9 5.92 -8.46 -20.05
N LEU A 10 6.70 -7.87 -19.14
CA LEU A 10 7.21 -8.50 -17.93
C LEU A 10 6.32 -8.27 -16.70
N LEU A 11 5.14 -7.67 -16.88
CA LEU A 11 4.15 -7.43 -15.84
C LEU A 11 2.92 -8.31 -16.09
N ALA A 12 2.34 -8.85 -15.03
CA ALA A 12 1.07 -9.57 -15.13
C ALA A 12 -0.06 -8.58 -15.51
N PRO A 13 -0.77 -8.79 -16.64
CA PRO A 13 -1.85 -7.90 -17.08
C PRO A 13 -3.17 -8.20 -16.35
N ILE A 14 -3.11 -8.35 -15.03
CA ILE A 14 -4.23 -8.78 -14.18
C ILE A 14 -4.56 -7.66 -13.19
N SER A 15 -5.85 -7.35 -13.07
CA SER A 15 -6.32 -6.34 -12.11
C SER A 15 -6.15 -6.86 -10.68
N SER A 16 -5.43 -6.10 -9.85
CA SER A 16 -5.24 -6.43 -8.43
C SER A 16 -6.58 -6.59 -7.71
N TRP A 17 -6.63 -7.48 -6.71
CA TRP A 17 -7.82 -7.82 -5.93
C TRP A 17 -8.92 -8.60 -6.65
N SER A 18 -8.71 -8.98 -7.92
CA SER A 18 -9.60 -9.92 -8.63
C SER A 18 -9.32 -11.38 -8.21
N ASP A 19 -10.27 -12.27 -8.47
CA ASP A 19 -10.09 -13.72 -8.27
C ASP A 19 -8.91 -14.26 -9.09
N GLU A 20 -8.73 -13.76 -10.31
CA GLU A 20 -7.60 -14.12 -11.18
C GLU A 20 -6.26 -13.71 -10.58
N TRP A 21 -6.21 -12.55 -9.91
CA TRP A 21 -5.00 -12.08 -9.22
C TRP A 21 -4.64 -12.97 -8.03
N TYR A 22 -5.63 -13.33 -7.19
CA TYR A 22 -5.41 -14.26 -6.08
C TYR A 22 -4.99 -15.64 -6.56
N LYS A 23 -5.62 -16.14 -7.63
CA LYS A 23 -5.21 -17.40 -8.26
C LYS A 23 -3.77 -17.31 -8.75
N GLY A 24 -3.39 -16.21 -9.41
CA GLY A 24 -2.04 -16.04 -9.92
C GLY A 24 -0.96 -15.99 -8.83
N LEU A 25 -1.28 -15.39 -7.68
CA LEU A 25 -0.42 -15.43 -6.50
C LEU A 25 -0.31 -16.85 -5.91
N ALA A 26 -1.40 -17.64 -5.98
CA ALA A 26 -1.47 -18.98 -5.41
C ALA A 26 -0.82 -20.06 -6.29
N ASP A 27 -0.89 -19.91 -7.61
CA ASP A 27 -0.32 -20.87 -8.58
C ASP A 27 1.08 -20.49 -9.08
N GLY A 28 1.60 -19.34 -8.64
CA GLY A 28 2.95 -18.86 -8.95
C GLY A 28 3.09 -18.16 -10.31
N THR A 29 1.99 -17.97 -11.06
CA THR A 29 2.03 -17.15 -12.29
C THR A 29 2.26 -15.66 -11.98
N ILE A 30 2.00 -15.22 -10.74
CA ILE A 30 2.49 -13.97 -10.17
C ILE A 30 3.50 -14.29 -9.06
N ALA A 31 4.78 -14.07 -9.33
CA ALA A 31 5.87 -14.52 -8.44
C ALA A 31 6.29 -13.48 -7.37
N THR A 32 5.94 -12.21 -7.54
CA THR A 32 6.35 -11.14 -6.61
C THR A 32 5.26 -10.09 -6.47
N LEU A 33 5.16 -9.49 -5.27
CA LEU A 33 4.24 -8.40 -5.00
C LEU A 33 4.93 -7.31 -4.16
N ALA A 34 5.05 -6.11 -4.72
CA ALA A 34 5.48 -4.92 -3.99
C ALA A 34 4.25 -4.18 -3.45
N THR A 35 3.98 -4.29 -2.15
CA THR A 35 2.77 -3.75 -1.51
C THR A 35 3.00 -3.44 -0.03
N GLY A 36 1.98 -2.91 0.66
CA GLY A 36 2.05 -2.58 2.08
C GLY A 36 2.14 -3.79 3.00
N ALA A 37 2.73 -3.58 4.19
CA ALA A 37 2.98 -4.61 5.21
C ALA A 37 1.71 -5.22 5.84
N TRP A 38 0.52 -4.73 5.49
CA TRP A 38 -0.79 -5.30 5.85
C TRP A 38 -1.17 -6.53 4.99
N MET A 39 -0.44 -6.80 3.90
CA MET A 39 -0.75 -7.89 2.98
C MET A 39 -0.66 -9.33 3.55
N PRO A 40 0.18 -9.67 4.56
CA PRO A 40 0.28 -11.04 5.08
C PRO A 40 -1.06 -11.65 5.49
N ALA A 41 -1.97 -10.87 6.10
CA ALA A 41 -3.30 -11.36 6.48
C ALA A 41 -4.14 -11.78 5.26
N ASN A 42 -4.01 -11.09 4.14
CA ASN A 42 -4.69 -11.43 2.89
C ASN A 42 -4.07 -12.66 2.20
N PHE A 43 -2.77 -12.89 2.36
CA PHE A 43 -2.13 -14.11 1.85
C PHE A 43 -2.62 -15.35 2.60
N VAL A 44 -2.73 -15.25 3.93
CA VAL A 44 -3.23 -16.34 4.78
C VAL A 44 -4.64 -16.74 4.41
N SER A 45 -5.52 -15.80 4.05
CA SER A 45 -6.94 -16.09 3.75
C SER A 45 -7.26 -16.26 2.26
N GLY A 46 -6.50 -15.64 1.36
CA GLY A 46 -6.81 -15.58 -0.07
C GLY A 46 -5.81 -16.29 -0.98
N VAL A 47 -4.66 -16.70 -0.45
CA VAL A 47 -3.56 -17.34 -1.21
C VAL A 47 -3.11 -18.63 -0.52
N GLU A 48 -4.04 -19.38 0.08
CA GLU A 48 -3.73 -20.56 0.92
C GLU A 48 -2.84 -21.60 0.21
N GLY A 49 -3.05 -21.80 -1.10
CA GLY A 49 -2.34 -22.80 -1.91
C GLY A 49 -0.83 -22.60 -2.03
N ALA A 50 -0.30 -21.40 -1.75
CA ALA A 50 1.13 -21.08 -1.80
C ALA A 50 1.74 -20.88 -0.39
N SER A 51 1.04 -21.32 0.67
CA SER A 51 1.57 -21.26 2.03
C SER A 51 2.88 -22.03 2.14
N GLY A 52 3.93 -21.37 2.63
CA GLY A 52 5.28 -21.92 2.76
C GLY A 52 6.23 -21.54 1.62
N ASP A 53 5.72 -21.06 0.49
CA ASP A 53 6.52 -20.70 -0.69
C ASP A 53 6.96 -19.23 -0.68
N TRP A 54 6.14 -18.36 -0.08
CA TRP A 54 6.38 -16.91 -0.07
C TRP A 54 7.32 -16.46 1.04
N ARG A 55 8.08 -15.39 0.80
CA ARG A 55 8.90 -14.70 1.80
C ARG A 55 8.74 -13.19 1.66
N ALA A 56 8.90 -12.47 2.76
CA ALA A 56 9.05 -11.02 2.77
C ALA A 56 10.52 -10.62 2.51
N ALA A 57 10.71 -9.50 1.83
CA ALA A 57 12.01 -8.88 1.58
C ALA A 57 11.87 -7.36 1.51
N ALA A 58 12.98 -6.63 1.62
CA ALA A 58 13.01 -5.19 1.41
C ALA A 58 12.66 -4.84 -0.05
N LEU A 59 12.10 -3.64 -0.28
CA LEU A 59 11.84 -3.14 -1.63
C LEU A 59 13.16 -3.03 -2.43
N PRO A 60 13.14 -3.35 -3.74
CA PRO A 60 14.29 -3.15 -4.60
C PRO A 60 14.68 -1.67 -4.66
N GLN A 61 15.98 -1.41 -4.77
CA GLN A 61 16.56 -0.08 -4.65
C GLN A 61 17.11 0.39 -5.99
N TRP A 62 16.97 1.68 -6.26
CA TRP A 62 17.54 2.31 -7.46
C TRP A 62 19.05 2.45 -7.39
N GLU A 63 19.56 2.75 -6.20
CA GLU A 63 20.97 2.92 -5.92
C GLU A 63 21.47 1.78 -5.03
N LYS A 64 22.65 1.26 -5.34
CA LYS A 64 23.25 0.17 -4.58
C LYS A 64 23.52 0.62 -3.15
N GLY A 65 22.96 -0.10 -2.18
CA GLY A 65 23.13 0.18 -0.76
C GLY A 65 22.16 1.22 -0.18
N ALA A 66 21.26 1.77 -1.00
CA ALA A 66 20.13 2.54 -0.48
C ALA A 66 19.16 1.62 0.28
N GLU A 67 18.35 2.18 1.17
CA GLU A 67 17.34 1.45 1.95
C GLU A 67 15.96 2.13 1.93
N VAL A 68 15.74 3.03 0.98
CA VAL A 68 14.55 3.89 0.92
C VAL A 68 13.29 3.07 0.71
N SER A 69 12.23 3.42 1.44
CA SER A 69 10.91 2.77 1.36
C SER A 69 9.80 3.77 1.00
N SER A 70 8.56 3.28 0.91
CA SER A 70 7.35 4.10 0.79
C SER A 70 6.18 3.43 1.50
N GLU A 71 5.13 4.19 1.79
CA GLU A 71 3.86 3.63 2.25
C GLU A 71 2.92 3.33 1.09
N ASN A 72 2.20 2.21 1.17
CA ASN A 72 1.09 1.89 0.29
C ASN A 72 -0.11 1.45 1.15
N GLY A 73 -1.22 2.18 1.05
CA GLY A 73 -2.40 1.97 1.89
C GLY A 73 -2.21 2.52 3.29
N GLY A 74 -2.68 1.78 4.29
CA GLY A 74 -2.91 2.32 5.63
C GLY A 74 -4.27 2.99 5.75
N SER A 75 -4.88 2.91 6.93
CA SER A 75 -6.23 3.40 7.17
C SER A 75 -6.31 4.13 8.50
N SER A 76 -7.17 5.14 8.58
CA SER A 76 -7.54 5.81 9.82
C SER A 76 -9.05 5.79 10.03
N LEU A 77 -9.48 6.02 11.26
CA LEU A 77 -10.86 6.34 11.56
C LEU A 77 -10.99 7.85 11.74
N ALA A 78 -12.01 8.46 11.13
CA ALA A 78 -12.27 9.89 11.21
C ALA A 78 -13.67 10.16 11.77
N VAL A 79 -13.79 11.20 12.60
CA VAL A 79 -15.10 11.66 13.10
C VAL A 79 -15.70 12.64 12.09
N MET A 80 -16.81 12.25 11.48
CA MET A 80 -17.49 13.08 10.49
C MET A 80 -18.04 14.36 11.12
N LYS A 81 -17.80 15.51 10.47
CA LYS A 81 -18.25 16.83 10.95
C LYS A 81 -19.76 16.92 11.17
N ALA A 82 -20.54 16.27 10.29
CA ALA A 82 -22.00 16.21 10.37
C ALA A 82 -22.54 15.20 11.40
N GLY A 83 -21.67 14.43 12.06
CA GLY A 83 -22.04 13.46 13.06
C GLY A 83 -22.70 14.10 14.29
N LYS A 84 -23.75 13.46 14.82
CA LYS A 84 -24.50 13.92 15.99
C LYS A 84 -23.83 13.54 17.31
N ASN A 85 -23.23 12.36 17.39
CA ASN A 85 -22.63 11.80 18.61
C ASN A 85 -21.09 11.86 18.56
N LYS A 86 -20.54 13.08 18.52
CA LYS A 86 -19.09 13.29 18.30
C LYS A 86 -18.23 12.71 19.42
N ASP A 87 -18.64 12.88 20.67
CA ASP A 87 -17.88 12.41 21.83
C ASP A 87 -17.81 10.88 21.85
N LEU A 88 -18.93 10.20 21.58
CA LEU A 88 -18.95 8.74 21.49
C LEU A 88 -18.13 8.22 20.30
N ALA A 89 -18.22 8.89 19.15
CA ALA A 89 -17.43 8.53 17.97
C ALA A 89 -15.92 8.71 18.23
N TYR A 90 -15.55 9.78 18.94
CA TYR A 90 -14.16 10.01 19.33
C TYR A 90 -13.69 8.98 20.36
N ALA A 91 -14.49 8.66 21.38
CA ALA A 91 -14.17 7.63 22.37
C ALA A 91 -13.94 6.26 21.71
N PHE A 92 -14.76 5.90 20.72
CA PHE A 92 -14.53 4.68 19.95
C PHE A 92 -13.24 4.74 19.13
N ASN A 93 -12.93 5.87 18.50
CA ASN A 93 -11.70 6.05 17.73
C ASN A 93 -10.46 5.90 18.62
N GLU A 94 -10.48 6.52 19.80
CA GLU A 94 -9.42 6.45 20.81
C GLU A 94 -9.23 5.00 21.30
N TYR A 95 -10.32 4.31 21.64
CA TYR A 95 -10.28 2.89 21.97
C TYR A 95 -9.65 2.04 20.86
N ALA A 96 -10.10 2.21 19.60
CA ALA A 96 -9.74 1.35 18.48
C ALA A 96 -8.34 1.58 17.91
N ASN A 97 -7.76 2.78 18.11
CA ASN A 97 -6.48 3.16 17.49
C ASN A 97 -5.38 3.59 18.46
N HIS A 98 -5.68 3.78 19.75
CA HIS A 98 -4.69 4.24 20.74
C HIS A 98 -4.67 3.40 22.03
N SER A 99 -5.83 2.89 22.45
CA SER A 99 -5.98 2.14 23.71
C SER A 99 -6.11 0.62 23.45
N ASP A 100 -6.77 -0.11 24.36
CA ASP A 100 -6.82 -1.58 24.37
C ASP A 100 -7.32 -2.23 23.05
N GLY A 101 -8.08 -1.50 22.23
CA GLY A 101 -8.54 -1.99 20.93
C GLY A 101 -7.40 -2.25 19.92
N VAL A 102 -6.26 -1.57 20.06
CA VAL A 102 -5.08 -1.74 19.18
C VAL A 102 -4.58 -3.18 19.21
N GLN A 103 -4.44 -3.76 20.41
CA GLN A 103 -3.94 -5.12 20.58
C GLN A 103 -4.86 -6.17 19.93
N THR A 104 -6.17 -5.92 19.93
CA THR A 104 -7.14 -6.80 19.27
C THR A 104 -6.92 -6.82 17.76
N ARG A 105 -6.66 -5.66 17.15
CA ARG A 105 -6.39 -5.55 15.70
C ARG A 105 -5.07 -6.20 15.32
N ILE A 106 -4.01 -5.99 16.10
CA ILE A 106 -2.70 -6.60 15.86
C ILE A 106 -2.81 -8.12 15.93
N LYS A 107 -3.49 -8.66 16.95
CA LYS A 107 -3.75 -10.12 17.07
C LYS A 107 -4.56 -10.67 15.90
N ALA A 108 -5.42 -9.86 15.29
CA ALA A 108 -6.16 -10.20 14.08
C ALA A 108 -5.35 -10.03 12.77
N GLY A 109 -4.05 -9.71 12.87
CA GLY A 109 -3.14 -9.63 11.73
C GLY A 109 -2.94 -8.23 11.16
N ALA A 110 -3.46 -7.17 11.81
CA ALA A 110 -3.18 -5.81 11.38
C ALA A 110 -1.72 -5.43 11.64
N PHE A 111 -1.10 -4.76 10.66
CA PHE A 111 0.21 -4.16 10.87
C PHE A 111 0.10 -2.97 11.84
N PRO A 112 0.92 -2.87 12.89
CA PRO A 112 0.81 -1.81 13.89
C PRO A 112 1.07 -0.41 13.33
N ALA A 113 0.40 0.57 13.92
CA ALA A 113 0.62 2.00 13.64
C ALA A 113 1.26 2.75 14.82
N THR A 114 1.57 2.06 15.93
CA THR A 114 2.23 2.67 17.10
C THR A 114 3.70 2.24 17.15
N THR A 115 4.59 3.16 17.55
CA THR A 115 6.02 2.86 17.71
C THR A 115 6.28 1.79 18.78
N ALA A 116 5.49 1.80 19.86
CA ALA A 116 5.63 0.84 20.95
C ALA A 116 5.38 -0.60 20.47
N ASP A 117 4.34 -0.80 19.64
CA ASP A 117 4.03 -2.11 19.09
C ASP A 117 5.03 -2.54 18.02
N LEU A 118 5.37 -1.63 17.09
CA LEU A 118 6.30 -1.87 15.99
C LEU A 118 7.70 -2.29 16.47
N THR A 119 8.12 -1.80 17.63
CA THR A 119 9.45 -2.08 18.22
C THR A 119 9.41 -3.19 19.28
N SER A 120 8.23 -3.72 19.60
CA SER A 120 8.08 -4.74 20.63
C SER A 120 8.70 -6.09 20.22
N ALA A 121 9.37 -6.76 21.14
CA ALA A 121 9.91 -8.10 20.89
C ALA A 121 8.82 -9.09 20.48
N THR A 122 7.63 -9.01 21.11
CA THR A 122 6.48 -9.86 20.74
C THR A 122 6.10 -9.71 19.27
N PHE A 123 6.07 -8.49 18.75
CA PHE A 123 5.78 -8.25 17.34
C PHE A 123 6.93 -8.71 16.43
N LEU A 124 8.17 -8.28 16.73
CA LEU A 124 9.35 -8.56 15.92
C LEU A 124 9.66 -10.06 15.84
N ASP A 125 9.55 -10.78 16.96
CA ASP A 125 9.86 -12.20 17.07
C ASP A 125 8.76 -13.11 16.51
N THR A 126 7.63 -12.56 16.06
CA THR A 126 6.54 -13.35 15.48
C THR A 126 7.02 -14.05 14.21
N ALA A 127 7.11 -15.38 14.28
CA ALA A 127 7.35 -16.24 13.13
C ALA A 127 6.05 -16.45 12.35
N PHE A 128 6.07 -16.20 11.04
CA PHE A 128 4.91 -16.35 10.16
C PHE A 128 4.92 -17.76 9.54
N PRO A 129 4.00 -18.67 9.91
CA PRO A 129 3.96 -20.01 9.32
C PRO A 129 3.77 -19.98 7.81
N TYR A 130 2.93 -19.04 7.33
CA TYR A 130 2.69 -18.84 5.90
C TYR A 130 3.97 -18.50 5.12
N PHE A 131 4.91 -17.78 5.75
CA PHE A 131 6.22 -17.47 5.17
C PHE A 131 7.32 -18.47 5.60
N GLY A 132 6.93 -19.72 5.88
CA GLY A 132 7.88 -20.78 6.26
C GLY A 132 8.59 -20.51 7.59
N GLY A 133 7.94 -19.82 8.53
CA GLY A 133 8.50 -19.46 9.83
C GLY A 133 9.36 -18.20 9.84
N GLN A 134 9.42 -17.45 8.73
CA GLN A 134 10.14 -16.18 8.67
C GLN A 134 9.58 -15.16 9.67
N LYS A 135 10.48 -14.45 10.36
CA LYS A 135 10.15 -13.26 11.17
C LYS A 135 9.98 -12.03 10.28
N ALA A 136 8.95 -12.02 9.45
CA ALA A 136 8.73 -10.98 8.44
C ALA A 136 8.55 -9.57 9.05
N ASN A 137 8.08 -9.48 10.30
CA ASN A 137 7.91 -8.21 11.00
C ASN A 137 9.21 -7.43 11.20
N GLU A 138 10.36 -8.09 11.31
CA GLU A 138 11.67 -7.40 11.37
C GLU A 138 11.94 -6.60 10.07
N ILE A 139 11.57 -7.18 8.92
CA ILE A 139 11.74 -6.55 7.60
C ILE A 139 10.75 -5.40 7.44
N PHE A 140 9.50 -5.61 7.83
CA PHE A 140 8.46 -4.59 7.73
C PHE A 140 8.73 -3.40 8.67
N ALA A 141 9.18 -3.66 9.90
CA ALA A 141 9.54 -2.61 10.85
C ALA A 141 10.72 -1.76 10.35
N ARG A 142 11.75 -2.42 9.78
CA ARG A 142 12.86 -1.70 9.11
C ARG A 142 12.36 -0.90 7.90
N SER A 143 11.49 -1.46 7.08
CA SER A 143 10.92 -0.75 5.93
C SER A 143 10.13 0.50 6.35
N ALA A 144 9.37 0.41 7.45
CA ALA A 144 8.64 1.55 8.02
C ALA A 144 9.59 2.66 8.53
N SER A 145 10.76 2.31 9.10
CA SER A 145 11.74 3.31 9.54
C SER A 145 12.54 3.96 8.40
N GLN A 146 12.34 3.54 7.16
CA GLN A 146 13.05 4.05 5.98
C GLN A 146 12.12 4.79 5.00
N VAL A 147 10.89 5.08 5.42
CA VAL A 147 9.99 5.95 4.66
C VAL A 147 10.53 7.38 4.76
N PRO A 148 10.83 8.04 3.63
CA PRO A 148 11.36 9.40 3.67
C PRO A 148 10.27 10.40 4.05
N ASP A 149 10.68 11.45 4.77
CA ASP A 149 9.85 12.61 4.99
C ASP A 149 9.63 13.40 3.69
N GLY A 150 8.65 14.31 3.69
CA GLY A 150 8.44 15.29 2.62
C GLY A 150 7.55 14.81 1.47
N TRP A 151 7.04 13.58 1.53
CA TRP A 151 5.97 13.14 0.63
C TRP A 151 4.60 13.62 1.14
N SER A 152 3.66 13.91 0.23
CA SER A 152 2.31 14.35 0.60
C SER A 152 1.29 13.92 -0.45
N TYR A 153 0.08 13.59 0.01
CA TYR A 153 -1.08 13.41 -0.85
C TYR A 153 -1.57 14.76 -1.38
N LEU A 154 -2.19 14.75 -2.57
CA LEU A 154 -2.93 15.91 -3.06
C LEU A 154 -4.17 16.17 -2.18
N PRO A 155 -4.59 17.43 -1.99
CA PRO A 155 -5.83 17.74 -1.28
C PRO A 155 -7.10 17.22 -2.00
N TYR A 156 -6.93 16.78 -3.25
CA TYR A 156 -7.94 16.14 -4.09
C TYR A 156 -7.45 14.78 -4.63
N GLN A 157 -6.71 14.03 -3.81
CA GLN A 157 -6.16 12.72 -4.19
C GLN A 157 -7.23 11.75 -4.72
N VAL A 158 -8.45 11.78 -4.18
CA VAL A 158 -9.56 10.93 -4.64
C VAL A 158 -9.87 11.18 -6.12
N TYR A 159 -9.94 12.44 -6.54
CA TYR A 159 -10.13 12.80 -7.94
C TYR A 159 -8.92 12.38 -8.78
N ALA A 160 -7.71 12.68 -8.32
CA ALA A 160 -6.50 12.31 -9.05
C ALA A 160 -6.45 10.78 -9.29
N ASN A 161 -6.77 9.98 -8.27
CA ASN A 161 -6.83 8.52 -8.41
C ASN A 161 -7.94 8.07 -9.37
N SER A 162 -9.11 8.72 -9.38
CA SER A 162 -10.22 8.30 -10.23
C SER A 162 -9.94 8.45 -11.72
N ILE A 163 -9.10 9.41 -12.10
CA ILE A 163 -8.72 9.66 -13.50
C ILE A 163 -7.42 8.94 -13.92
N PHE A 164 -6.80 8.19 -13.02
CA PHE A 164 -5.52 7.51 -13.29
C PHE A 164 -5.65 6.50 -14.43
N ASN A 165 -6.71 5.69 -14.44
CA ASN A 165 -6.92 4.67 -15.47
C ASN A 165 -7.14 5.26 -16.87
N ASP A 166 -7.84 6.40 -16.95
CA ASP A 166 -8.12 7.10 -18.22
C ASP A 166 -6.90 7.84 -18.78
N SER A 167 -5.84 7.98 -17.97
CA SER A 167 -4.59 8.65 -18.31
C SER A 167 -3.41 7.67 -18.30
N VAL A 168 -2.79 7.46 -17.14
CA VAL A 168 -1.64 6.57 -16.94
C VAL A 168 -1.99 5.11 -17.25
N GLY A 169 -3.21 4.67 -16.95
CA GLY A 169 -3.68 3.31 -17.22
C GLY A 169 -3.61 2.91 -18.70
N LYS A 170 -3.71 3.88 -19.62
CA LYS A 170 -3.57 3.63 -21.06
C LYS A 170 -2.22 3.05 -21.45
N ALA A 171 -1.17 3.32 -20.67
CA ALA A 171 0.15 2.78 -20.94
C ALA A 171 0.22 1.24 -20.80
N TYR A 172 -0.75 0.62 -20.13
CA TYR A 172 -0.79 -0.83 -19.93
C TYR A 172 -1.62 -1.56 -20.99
N VAL A 173 -2.39 -0.84 -21.82
CA VAL A 173 -3.39 -1.42 -22.74
C VAL A 173 -3.34 -0.83 -24.16
N SER A 174 -2.41 0.08 -24.43
CA SER A 174 -2.25 0.76 -25.72
C SER A 174 -0.79 1.17 -25.94
N ASP A 175 -0.51 1.78 -27.10
CA ASP A 175 0.84 2.31 -27.43
C ASP A 175 1.18 3.63 -26.71
N THR A 176 0.33 4.10 -25.79
CA THR A 176 0.61 5.30 -24.98
C THR A 176 1.81 5.05 -24.08
N THR A 177 2.80 5.94 -24.06
CA THR A 177 3.91 5.81 -23.10
C THR A 177 3.46 6.20 -21.69
N LEU A 178 4.05 5.58 -20.66
CA LEU A 178 3.86 5.95 -19.26
C LEU A 178 4.17 7.43 -19.02
N ALA A 179 5.20 7.96 -19.68
CA ALA A 179 5.57 9.37 -19.58
C ALA A 179 4.48 10.30 -20.11
N ASP A 180 3.86 9.96 -21.24
CA ASP A 180 2.77 10.76 -21.81
C ASP A 180 1.47 10.62 -21.01
N GLY A 181 1.18 9.41 -20.50
CA GLY A 181 0.09 9.18 -19.56
C GLY A 181 0.24 10.01 -18.28
N LEU A 182 1.44 10.08 -17.70
CA LEU A 182 1.74 10.90 -16.52
C LEU A 182 1.61 12.39 -16.80
N LYS A 183 2.07 12.88 -17.96
CA LYS A 183 1.87 14.29 -18.36
C LYS A 183 0.38 14.62 -18.48
N ALA A 184 -0.41 13.73 -19.09
CA ALA A 184 -1.85 13.92 -19.21
C ALA A 184 -2.53 13.93 -17.84
N TRP A 185 -2.12 13.03 -16.94
CA TRP A 185 -2.60 12.97 -15.56
C TRP A 185 -2.27 14.24 -14.77
N GLN A 186 -1.01 14.70 -14.83
CA GLN A 186 -0.59 15.95 -14.22
C GLN A 186 -1.41 17.13 -14.73
N LYS A 187 -1.59 17.25 -16.05
CA LYS A 187 -2.37 18.34 -16.63
C LYS A 187 -3.80 18.36 -16.08
N ALA A 188 -4.49 17.22 -16.09
CA ALA A 188 -5.86 17.11 -15.58
C ALA A 188 -5.94 17.41 -14.08
N ALA A 189 -4.97 16.95 -13.29
CA ALA A 189 -4.92 17.24 -11.86
C ALA A 189 -4.66 18.74 -11.56
N VAL A 190 -3.84 19.41 -12.37
CA VAL A 190 -3.57 20.87 -12.27
C VAL A 190 -4.80 21.68 -12.66
N ASP A 191 -5.44 21.32 -13.79
CA ASP A 191 -6.66 21.97 -14.25
C ASP A 191 -7.76 21.85 -13.17
N TYR A 192 -7.99 20.64 -12.66
CA TYR A 192 -8.96 20.40 -11.59
C TYR A 192 -8.63 21.17 -10.31
N GLY A 193 -7.36 21.17 -9.88
CA GLY A 193 -6.93 21.94 -8.70
C GLY A 193 -7.24 23.43 -8.86
N THR A 194 -6.94 23.99 -10.04
CA THR A 194 -7.21 25.39 -10.37
C THR A 194 -8.72 25.67 -10.35
N ASP A 195 -9.54 24.80 -10.95
CA ASP A 195 -11.00 24.93 -10.99
C ASP A 195 -11.64 24.82 -9.59
N GLN A 196 -11.03 24.05 -8.68
CA GLN A 196 -11.44 23.96 -7.27
C GLN A 196 -10.91 25.13 -6.42
N GLY A 197 -10.15 26.07 -7.00
CA GLY A 197 -9.66 27.26 -6.32
C GLY A 197 -8.32 27.10 -5.59
N PHE A 198 -7.58 26.02 -5.85
CA PHE A 198 -6.20 25.88 -5.36
C PHE A 198 -5.23 26.70 -6.22
N ASP A 199 -4.20 27.26 -5.59
CA ASP A 199 -3.03 27.80 -6.30
C ASP A 199 -2.07 26.64 -6.60
N VAL A 200 -1.87 26.34 -7.88
CA VAL A 200 -1.11 25.17 -8.33
C VAL A 200 0.10 25.61 -9.14
N ASN A 201 1.30 25.34 -8.61
CA ASN A 201 2.56 25.58 -9.32
C ASN A 201 2.78 24.54 -10.43
N LYS A 202 3.31 25.00 -11.57
CA LYS A 202 3.52 24.20 -12.78
C LYS A 202 4.97 23.77 -12.95
#